data_AF-A0A662SYD4-F1
#
_entry.id   AF-A0A662SYD4-F1
#
_cell.length_a   1.000
_cell.length_b   1.000
_cell.length_c   1.000
_cell.angle_alpha   90.00
_cell.angle_beta   90.00
_cell.angle_gamma   90.00
#
_symmetry.space_group_name_H-M   'P 1'
#
loop_
_entity.id
_entity.type
_entity.pdbx_description
1 polymer ?
#
loop_
_entity_poly.entity_id
_entity_poly.type
_entity_poly.pdbx_seq_one_letter_code
_entity_poly.pdbx_strand_id
1 'polypeptide(L)'
;MILARSGKTLLGYNSVVRALKRSTPKIKAVILAENTPEDKKKTIVYYARLLKVPLLIYPSSSIELGRAYGRPHLISTLAIVDEGDSSILKMVEEDTIEK
;
A
#
# COMPACT_ATOMS: atom_id res chain seq x y z
N MET A 1 0.71 -9.69 -12.88
CA MET A 1 0.78 -9.13 -11.52
C MET A 1 -0.35 -9.75 -10.70
N ILE A 2 -0.06 -10.79 -9.91
CA ILE A 2 -1.06 -11.54 -9.15
C ILE A 2 -0.94 -11.11 -7.68
N LEU A 3 -1.53 -9.96 -7.33
CA LEU A 3 -1.58 -9.49 -5.93
C LEU A 3 -2.62 -10.24 -5.09
N ALA A 4 -3.70 -10.72 -5.74
CA ALA A 4 -4.89 -11.19 -5.06
C ALA A 4 -4.87 -12.67 -4.65
N ARG A 5 -3.91 -13.47 -5.14
CA ARG A 5 -4.03 -14.95 -5.10
C ARG A 5 -3.19 -15.62 -4.01
N SER A 6 -2.16 -14.96 -3.48
CA SER A 6 -1.24 -15.59 -2.51
C SER A 6 -1.08 -14.82 -1.19
N GLY A 7 -1.39 -13.52 -1.14
CA GLY A 7 -1.12 -12.66 0.03
C GLY A 7 -2.34 -12.18 0.80
N LYS A 8 -2.12 -11.73 2.04
CA LYS A 8 -3.11 -10.94 2.81
C LYS A 8 -2.81 -9.46 2.63
N THR A 9 -3.77 -8.74 2.04
CA THR A 9 -3.67 -7.29 1.84
C THR A 9 -4.90 -6.58 2.39
N LEU A 10 -4.69 -5.37 2.90
CA LEU A 10 -5.74 -4.47 3.33
C LEU A 10 -5.95 -3.37 2.29
N LEU A 11 -7.20 -3.15 1.91
CA LEU A 11 -7.57 -2.19 0.87
C LEU A 11 -8.25 -0.97 1.51
N GLY A 12 -7.91 0.20 0.98
CA GLY A 12 -8.56 1.47 1.30
C GLY A 12 -7.96 2.21 2.50
N TYR A 13 -8.04 3.53 2.45
CA TYR A 13 -7.47 4.45 3.44
C TYR A 13 -7.87 4.12 4.88
N ASN A 14 -9.17 3.99 5.16
CA ASN A 14 -9.66 3.79 6.53
C ASN A 14 -9.16 2.47 7.14
N SER A 15 -9.14 1.40 6.35
CA SER A 15 -8.65 0.09 6.77
C SER A 15 -7.15 0.13 7.07
N VAL A 16 -6.38 0.79 6.20
CA VAL A 16 -4.93 0.92 6.33
C VAL A 16 -4.56 1.79 7.54
N VAL A 17 -5.21 2.95 7.73
CA VAL A 17 -4.99 3.80 8.91
C VAL A 17 -5.36 3.07 10.19
N ARG A 18 -6.45 2.29 10.20
CA ARG A 18 -6.84 1.49 11.36
C ARG A 18 -5.79 0.42 11.68
N ALA A 19 -5.25 -0.25 10.67
CA ALA A 19 -4.20 -1.25 10.85
C ALA A 19 -2.87 -0.63 11.32
N LEU A 20 -2.47 0.49 10.74
CA LEU A 20 -1.30 1.27 11.17
C LEU A 20 -1.46 1.72 12.63
N LYS A 21 -2.63 2.24 13.02
CA LYS A 21 -2.90 2.66 14.41
C LYS A 21 -2.87 1.52 15.42
N ARG A 22 -3.35 0.33 15.05
CA ARG A 22 -3.38 -0.83 15.95
C ARG A 22 -2.03 -1.54 16.07
N SER A 23 -1.06 -1.22 15.22
CA SER A 23 0.25 -1.91 15.15
C SER A 23 0.15 -3.43 14.92
N THR A 24 -1.05 -3.93 14.60
CA THR A 24 -1.35 -5.34 14.30
C THR A 24 -2.48 -5.41 13.28
N PRO A 25 -2.32 -6.19 12.20
CA PRO A 25 -1.18 -7.05 11.88
C PRO A 25 0.05 -6.26 11.38
N LYS A 26 1.25 -6.87 11.45
CA LYS A 26 2.51 -6.25 11.00
C LYS A 26 2.45 -5.97 9.51
N ILE A 27 2.33 -4.70 9.13
CA ILE A 27 2.33 -4.27 7.73
C ILE A 27 3.76 -4.31 7.23
N LYS A 28 3.98 -5.00 6.11
CA LYS A 28 5.30 -5.12 5.48
C LYS A 28 5.56 -4.03 4.45
N ALA A 29 4.52 -3.54 3.78
CA ALA A 29 4.63 -2.42 2.85
C ALA A 29 3.28 -1.71 2.67
N VAL A 30 3.31 -0.43 2.29
CA VAL A 30 2.13 0.36 1.92
C VAL A 30 2.32 0.92 0.52
N ILE A 31 1.30 0.78 -0.32
CA ILE A 31 1.25 1.31 -1.68
C ILE A 31 0.20 2.42 -1.74
N LEU A 32 0.56 3.56 -2.33
CA LEU A 32 -0.32 4.71 -2.55
C LEU A 32 -0.46 5.00 -4.03
N ALA A 33 -1.67 5.34 -4.45
CA ALA A 33 -1.90 5.93 -5.76
C ALA A 33 -1.40 7.37 -5.80
N GLU A 34 -0.80 7.81 -6.91
CA GLU A 34 -0.36 9.19 -7.08
C GLU A 34 -1.52 10.20 -6.98
N ASN A 35 -2.71 9.81 -7.45
CA ASN A 35 -3.91 10.65 -7.39
C ASN A 35 -4.57 10.76 -5.99
N THR A 36 -3.92 10.24 -4.93
CA THR A 36 -4.47 10.31 -3.57
C THR A 36 -4.40 11.73 -3.02
N PRO A 37 -5.48 12.27 -2.42
CA PRO A 37 -5.47 13.59 -1.80
C PRO A 37 -4.34 13.77 -0.79
N GLU A 38 -3.72 14.95 -0.79
CA GLU A 38 -2.49 15.18 -0.05
C GLU A 38 -2.65 15.03 1.47
N ASP A 39 -3.81 15.39 2.02
CA ASP A 39 -4.12 15.21 3.44
C ASP A 39 -4.04 13.73 3.88
N LYS A 40 -4.57 12.84 3.01
CA LYS A 40 -4.54 11.38 3.25
C LYS A 40 -3.12 10.85 3.07
N LYS A 41 -2.40 11.33 2.05
CA LYS A 41 -1.00 10.98 1.79
C LYS A 41 -0.13 11.33 2.99
N LYS A 42 -0.21 12.55 3.51
CA LYS A 42 0.55 13.01 4.70
C LYS A 42 0.27 12.14 5.92
N THR A 43 -0.98 11.81 6.16
CA THR A 43 -1.38 10.94 7.29
C THR A 43 -0.75 9.56 7.20
N ILE A 44 -0.79 8.93 6.02
CA ILE A 44 -0.21 7.58 5.81
C ILE A 44 1.30 7.63 5.88
N VAL A 45 1.95 8.62 5.25
CA VAL A 45 3.40 8.80 5.29
C VAL A 45 3.87 8.98 6.73
N TYR A 46 3.16 9.76 7.53
CA TYR A 46 3.46 9.94 8.95
C TYR A 46 3.44 8.62 9.72
N TYR A 47 2.35 7.84 9.59
CA TYR A 47 2.24 6.55 10.27
C TYR A 47 3.23 5.50 9.75
N ALA A 48 3.49 5.47 8.45
CA ALA A 48 4.46 4.57 7.83
C ALA A 48 5.88 4.85 8.34
N ARG A 49 6.28 6.13 8.41
CA ARG A 49 7.56 6.55 8.98
C ARG A 49 7.69 6.19 10.46
N LEU A 50 6.64 6.40 11.25
CA LEU A 50 6.61 6.05 12.67
C LEU A 50 6.85 4.55 12.90
N LEU A 51 6.25 3.71 12.05
CA LEU A 51 6.33 2.25 12.14
C LEU A 51 7.50 1.66 11.35
N LYS A 52 8.32 2.49 10.68
CA LYS A 52 9.39 2.07 9.76
C LYS A 52 8.91 1.08 8.70
N VAL A 53 7.72 1.32 8.16
CA VAL A 53 7.14 0.52 7.07
C VAL A 53 7.49 1.18 5.74
N PRO A 54 8.00 0.43 4.75
CA PRO A 54 8.31 0.98 3.44
C PRO A 54 7.02 1.39 2.71
N LEU A 55 7.11 2.52 2.00
CA LEU A 55 5.99 3.15 1.31
C LEU A 55 6.35 3.32 -0.16
N LEU A 56 5.49 2.82 -1.04
CA LEU A 56 5.65 2.88 -2.49
C LEU A 56 4.55 3.75 -3.09
N ILE A 57 4.93 4.72 -3.93
CA ILE A 57 3.98 5.56 -4.65
C ILE A 57 3.86 4.99 -6.05
N TYR A 58 2.69 4.47 -6.36
CA TYR A 58 2.38 4.01 -7.70
C TYR A 58 2.07 5.21 -8.60
N PRO A 59 2.77 5.37 -9.74
CA PRO A 59 2.63 6.53 -10.63
C PRO A 59 1.30 6.58 -11.39
N SER A 60 0.44 5.57 -11.24
CA SER A 60 -0.89 5.59 -11.87
C SER A 60 -2.02 5.97 -10.92
N SER A 61 -3.17 6.22 -11.54
CA SER A 61 -4.46 6.47 -10.88
C SER A 61 -4.94 5.28 -10.06
N SER A 62 -5.70 5.57 -8.99
CA SER A 62 -6.40 4.59 -8.14
C SER A 62 -7.30 3.59 -8.91
N ILE A 63 -7.72 3.95 -10.13
CA ILE A 63 -8.47 3.07 -11.03
C ILE A 63 -7.57 1.96 -11.59
N GLU A 64 -6.36 2.32 -12.04
CA GLU A 64 -5.40 1.35 -12.58
C GLU A 64 -4.86 0.42 -11.50
N LEU A 65 -4.61 0.95 -10.29
CA LEU A 65 -4.29 0.11 -9.13
C LEU A 65 -5.39 -0.90 -8.82
N GLY A 66 -6.66 -0.47 -8.83
CA GLY A 66 -7.81 -1.35 -8.64
C GLY A 66 -7.87 -2.45 -9.71
N ARG A 67 -7.69 -2.08 -10.98
CA ARG A 67 -7.64 -3.01 -12.12
C ARG A 67 -6.47 -3.99 -12.03
N ALA A 68 -5.28 -3.50 -11.69
CA ALA A 68 -4.08 -4.32 -11.50
C ALA A 68 -4.24 -5.32 -10.35
N TYR A 69 -4.97 -4.91 -9.30
CA TYR A 69 -5.34 -5.80 -8.20
C TYR A 69 -6.50 -6.76 -8.56
N GLY A 70 -7.22 -6.52 -9.66
CA GLY A 70 -8.33 -7.36 -10.12
C GLY A 70 -9.66 -7.06 -9.40
N ARG A 71 -9.84 -5.86 -8.86
CA ARG A 71 -11.10 -5.41 -8.24
C ARG A 71 -11.76 -4.34 -9.12
N PRO A 72 -13.10 -4.35 -9.24
CA PRO A 72 -13.84 -3.34 -10.01
C PRO A 72 -13.91 -1.97 -9.33
N HIS A 73 -13.42 -1.85 -8.10
CA HIS A 73 -13.42 -0.61 -7.32
C HIS A 73 -12.08 0.10 -7.39
N LEU A 74 -12.12 1.43 -7.36
CA LEU A 74 -10.95 2.29 -7.23
C LEU A 74 -10.28 2.11 -5.86
N ILE A 75 -8.97 1.91 -5.87
CA ILE A 75 -8.16 1.68 -4.66
C ILE A 75 -7.12 2.80 -4.57
N SER A 76 -7.29 3.71 -3.61
CA SER A 76 -6.33 4.79 -3.37
C SER A 76 -5.09 4.34 -2.59
N THR A 77 -5.28 3.35 -1.72
CA THR A 77 -4.26 2.89 -0.76
C THR A 77 -4.40 1.40 -0.57
N LEU A 78 -3.26 0.71 -0.54
CA LEU A 78 -3.17 -0.72 -0.30
C LEU A 78 -2.07 -0.96 0.74
N ALA A 79 -2.31 -1.81 1.72
CA ALA A 79 -1.28 -2.26 2.65
C ALA A 79 -1.09 -3.77 2.53
N ILE A 80 0.16 -4.20 2.48
CA ILE A 80 0.55 -5.60 2.39
C ILE A 80 0.85 -6.08 3.81
N VAL A 81 0.05 -7.03 4.28
CA VAL A 81 0.26 -7.69 5.57
C VAL A 81 1.12 -8.94 5.37
N ASP A 82 0.84 -9.67 4.31
CA ASP A 82 1.55 -10.88 3.93
C ASP A 82 1.70 -10.91 2.41
N GLU A 83 2.93 -10.89 1.90
CA GLU A 83 3.19 -10.94 0.45
C GLU A 83 2.80 -12.28 -0.20
N GLY A 84 2.73 -13.37 0.57
CA GLY A 84 2.68 -14.72 -0.01
C GLY A 84 3.80 -14.91 -1.05
N ASP A 85 3.46 -15.48 -2.23
CA ASP A 85 4.40 -15.63 -3.36
C ASP A 85 4.51 -14.37 -4.26
N SER A 86 3.93 -13.24 -3.85
CA SER A 86 3.93 -12.03 -4.67
C SER A 86 5.30 -11.36 -4.62
N SER A 87 5.99 -11.23 -5.76
CA SER A 87 7.29 -10.52 -5.88
C SER A 87 7.19 -9.00 -5.66
N ILE A 88 6.14 -8.50 -4.99
CA ILE A 88 5.87 -7.08 -4.79
C ILE A 88 6.94 -6.41 -3.89
N LEU A 89 7.50 -7.17 -2.94
CA LEU A 89 8.56 -6.67 -2.06
C LEU A 89 9.82 -6.28 -2.83
N LYS A 90 10.12 -6.95 -3.95
CA LYS A 90 11.29 -6.61 -4.78
C LYS A 90 11.14 -5.23 -5.43
N MET A 91 9.93 -4.84 -5.81
CA MET A 91 9.64 -3.47 -6.28
C MET A 91 9.67 -2.44 -5.14
N VAL A 92 9.27 -2.83 -3.93
CA VAL A 92 9.29 -1.95 -2.76
C VAL A 92 10.73 -1.63 -2.31
N GLU A 93 11.65 -2.59 -2.45
CA GLU A 93 13.08 -2.38 -2.15
C GLU A 93 13.74 -1.36 -3.10
N GLU A 94 13.27 -1.23 -4.35
CA GLU A 94 13.81 -0.28 -5.32
C GLU A 94 13.41 1.18 -5.04
N ASP A 95 12.22 1.43 -4.49
CA ASP A 95 11.73 2.80 -4.17
C ASP A 95 12.08 3.26 -2.74
N THR A 96 12.81 2.45 -1.96
CA THR A 96 13.21 2.84 -0.59
C THR A 96 14.37 3.84 -0.59
N ILE A 97 14.89 4.23 -1.76
CA ILE A 97 15.94 5.24 -1.88
C ILE A 97 15.55 6.22 -3.00
N GLU A 98 15.69 7.51 -2.69
CA GLU A 98 15.53 8.68 -3.58
C GLU A 98 14.18 9.42 -3.59
N LYS A 99 13.82 10.02 -2.45
CA LYS A 99 14.10 11.46 -2.19
C LYS A 99 13.79 11.88 -0.76
#